data_AF-A0A816HKF1-F1
#
_entry.id   AF-A0A816HKF1-F1
#
_cell.length_a   1.000
_cell.length_b   1.000
_cell.length_c   1.000
_cell.angle_alpha   90.00
_cell.angle_beta   90.00
_cell.angle_gamma   90.00
#
_symmetry.space_group_name_H-M   'P 1'
#
loop_
_entity.id
_entity.type
_entity.pdbx_description
1 polymer ?
#
loop_
_entity_poly.entity_id
_entity_poly.type
_entity_poly.pdbx_seq_one_letter_code
_entity_poly.pdbx_strand_id
1 'polypeptide(L)' 'EENHRIMRWIEGEGEIIVGGNGKGTHSNQLNRPTGLTIDLQGNLHVVDWGNHRIQRFDLISEEKTV' A
#
# COMPACT_ATOMS: atom_id res chain seq x y z
N GLU A 1 12.32 -13.00 -1.63
CA GLU A 1 12.21 -11.61 -2.12
C GLU A 1 10.99 -11.01 -1.42
N GLU A 2 11.05 -10.77 -0.11
CA GLU A 2 9.82 -10.60 0.71
C GLU A 2 9.46 -9.14 1.05
N ASN A 3 10.11 -8.17 0.37
CA ASN A 3 9.96 -6.75 0.68
C ASN A 3 9.00 -6.02 -0.27
N HIS A 4 8.06 -6.74 -0.90
CA HIS A 4 7.01 -6.16 -1.75
C HIS A 4 5.87 -5.60 -0.88
N ARG A 5 6.18 -4.53 -0.14
CA ARG A 5 5.28 -3.91 0.84
C ARG A 5 5.49 -2.41 0.93
N ILE A 6 4.45 -1.70 1.35
CA ILE A 6 4.53 -0.29 1.76
C ILE A 6 4.41 -0.23 3.28
N MET A 7 5.32 0.50 3.92
CA MET A 7 5.31 0.69 5.36
C MET A 7 5.10 2.17 5.71
N ARG A 8 4.32 2.42 6.76
CA ARG A 8 4.18 3.73 7.39
C ARG A 8 4.96 3.73 8.71
N TRP A 9 5.66 4.82 9.00
CA TRP A 9 6.42 4.97 10.25
C TRP A 9 5.84 6.12 11.05
N ILE A 10 5.55 5.87 12.33
CA ILE A 10 5.07 6.87 13.29
C ILE A 10 5.90 6.68 14.56
N GLU A 11 6.56 7.76 15.02
CA GLU A 11 7.36 7.75 16.26
C GLU A 11 8.42 6.63 16.35
N GLY A 12 8.92 6.15 15.19
CA GLY A 12 9.91 5.09 15.13
C GLY A 12 9.35 3.67 15.07
N GLU A 13 8.03 3.51 15.14
CA GLU A 13 7.34 2.24 14.93
C GLU A 13 6.83 2.13 13.49
N GLY A 14 7.11 0.99 12.85
CA GLY A 14 6.77 0.72 11.45
C GLY A 14 5.60 -0.25 11.33
N GLU A 15 4.60 0.13 10.53
CA GLU A 15 3.41 -0.67 10.24
C GLU A 15 3.37 -1.00 8.74
N ILE A 16 3.06 -2.26 8.40
CA ILE A 16 2.75 -2.65 7.02
C ILE A 16 1.31 -2.24 6.73
N ILE A 17 1.13 -1.30 5.80
CA ILE A 17 -0.20 -0.80 5.43
C ILE A 17 -0.71 -1.36 4.10
N VAL A 18 0.18 -1.84 3.23
CA VAL A 18 -0.16 -2.44 1.93
C VAL A 18 0.86 -3.53 1.58
N GLY A 19 0.38 -4.64 1.04
CA GLY A 19 1.23 -5.77 0.63
C GLY A 19 1.68 -6.59 1.83
N GLY A 20 2.93 -7.04 1.83
CA GLY A 20 3.48 -7.87 2.91
C GLY A 20 3.06 -9.35 2.86
N ASN A 21 2.18 -9.73 1.94
CA ASN A 21 1.73 -11.11 1.71
C ASN A 21 2.53 -11.81 0.59
N GLY A 22 3.83 -11.48 0.49
CA GLY A 22 4.71 -11.94 -0.57
C GLY A 22 4.50 -11.24 -1.91
N LYS A 23 5.37 -11.57 -2.86
CA LYS A 23 5.26 -11.13 -4.25
C LYS A 23 4.06 -11.79 -4.94
N GLY A 24 3.25 -11.03 -5.67
CA GLY A 24 2.22 -11.63 -6.51
C GLY A 24 1.26 -10.62 -7.13
N THR A 25 0.19 -11.12 -7.75
CA THR A 25 -0.77 -10.36 -8.56
C THR A 25 -2.12 -10.16 -7.88
N HIS A 26 -2.36 -10.79 -6.74
CA HIS A 26 -3.59 -10.60 -5.97
C HIS A 26 -3.69 -9.18 -5.39
N SER A 27 -4.89 -8.76 -4.98
CA SER A 27 -5.16 -7.39 -4.51
C SER A 27 -4.42 -7.02 -3.22
N ASN A 28 -4.06 -8.01 -2.40
CA ASN A 28 -3.28 -7.84 -1.17
C ASN A 28 -1.78 -8.12 -1.37
N GLN A 29 -1.32 -8.24 -2.62
CA GLN A 29 0.07 -8.49 -3.00
C GLN A 29 0.58 -7.38 -3.93
N LEU A 30 1.89 -7.22 -3.92
CA LEU A 30 2.62 -6.30 -4.79
C LEU A 30 3.75 -7.05 -5.49
N ASN A 31 4.27 -6.45 -6.55
CA ASN A 31 5.41 -6.93 -7.31
C ASN A 31 6.25 -5.73 -7.77
N ARG A 32 7.38 -5.53 -7.11
CA ARG A 32 8.32 -4.41 -7.33
C ARG A 32 7.60 -3.04 -7.37
N PRO A 33 6.93 -2.61 -6.30
CA PRO A 33 6.35 -1.28 -6.26
C PRO A 33 7.45 -0.21 -6.34
N THR A 34 7.26 0.84 -7.15
CA THR A 34 8.32 1.85 -7.42
C THR A 34 7.96 3.27 -7.01
N GLY A 35 6.69 3.57 -6.80
CA GLY A 35 6.23 4.90 -6.43
C GLY A 35 4.89 4.86 -5.74
N LEU A 36 4.59 5.93 -4.99
CA LEU A 36 3.31 6.12 -4.33
C LEU A 36 2.92 7.59 -4.28
N THR A 37 1.62 7.85 -4.19
CA THR A 37 1.05 9.17 -3.88
C THR A 37 -0.22 9.02 -3.06
N ILE A 38 -0.61 10.05 -2.33
CA ILE A 38 -1.85 10.11 -1.55
C ILE A 38 -2.70 11.24 -2.14
N ASP A 39 -3.98 10.97 -2.40
CA ASP A 39 -4.91 12.00 -2.88
C ASP A 39 -5.52 12.83 -1.74
N LEU A 40 -6.32 13.85 -2.07
CA LEU A 40 -6.96 14.73 -1.09
C LEU A 40 -8.04 14.01 -0.23
N GLN A 41 -8.47 12.82 -0.63
CA GLN A 41 -9.39 11.97 0.12
C GLN A 41 -8.65 10.97 1.02
N GLY A 42 -7.31 10.96 0.97
CA GLY A 42 -6.47 10.05 1.75
C GLY A 42 -6.32 8.66 1.14
N ASN A 43 -6.67 8.46 -0.13
CA ASN A 43 -6.43 7.19 -0.79
C ASN A 43 -4.97 7.11 -1.27
N LEU A 44 -4.34 5.98 -0.97
CA LEU A 44 -2.99 5.66 -1.41
C LEU A 44 -3.02 5.02 -2.78
N HIS A 45 -2.31 5.61 -3.72
CA HIS A 45 -2.09 5.05 -5.05
C HIS A 45 -0.66 4.53 -5.15
N VAL A 46 -0.50 3.27 -5.53
CA VAL A 46 0.79 2.57 -5.62
C VAL A 46 1.07 2.16 -7.06
N VAL A 47 2.25 2.52 -7.56
CA VAL A 47 2.79 2.04 -8.84
C VAL A 47 3.35 0.64 -8.63
N ASP A 48 2.57 -0.38 -8.97
CA ASP A 48 2.92 -1.80 -8.85
C ASP A 48 3.62 -2.27 -10.13
N TRP A 49 4.84 -1.75 -10.36
CA TRP A 49 5.54 -1.78 -11.64
C TRP A 49 5.71 -3.18 -12.23
N GLY A 50 6.05 -4.17 -11.41
CA GLY A 50 6.23 -5.55 -11.86
C GLY A 50 4.94 -6.25 -12.28
N ASN A 51 3.78 -5.69 -11.94
CA ASN A 51 2.46 -6.14 -12.37
C ASN A 51 1.83 -5.22 -13.43
N HIS A 52 2.55 -4.19 -13.90
CA HIS A 52 2.08 -3.25 -14.91
C HIS A 52 0.73 -2.59 -14.57
N ARG A 53 0.52 -2.26 -13.29
CA ARG A 53 -0.73 -1.67 -12.81
C ARG A 53 -0.50 -0.54 -11.79
N ILE A 54 -1.55 0.24 -11.58
CA ILE A 54 -1.70 1.12 -10.42
C ILE A 54 -2.79 0.51 -9.52
N GLN A 55 -2.54 0.45 -8.21
CA GLN A 55 -3.54 0.03 -7.23
C GLN A 55 -3.90 1.20 -6.31
N ARG A 56 -5.19 1.34 -5.97
CA ARG A 56 -5.69 2.30 -4.98
C ARG A 56 -6.06 1.54 -3.70
N PHE A 57 -5.66 2.09 -2.57
CA PHE A 57 -6.00 1.61 -1.23
C PHE A 57 -6.60 2.75 -0.44
N ASP A 58 -7.77 2.51 0.13
CA ASP A 58 -8.47 3.49 0.93
C ASP A 58 -7.86 3.43 2.35
N LEU A 59 -6.96 4.38 2.68
CA LEU A 59 -6.26 4.38 3.98
C LEU A 59 -7.02 5.12 5.08
N ILE A 60 -7.94 6.00 4.68
CA ILE A 60 -8.91 6.59 5.58
C ILE A 60 -10.14 5.71 5.46
N SER A 61 -10.27 4.73 6.35
CA SER A 61 -11.60 4.21 6.64
C SER A 61 -12.42 5.40 7.13
N GLU A 62 -13.66 5.55 6.64
CA GLU A 62 -14.63 6.45 7.27
C GLU A 62 -14.49 6.33 8.79
N GLU A 63 -14.57 7.47 9.50
CA GLU A 63 -14.57 7.45 10.95
C GLU A 63 -15.37 6.24 11.42
N LYS A 64 -14.78 5.42 12.29
CA LYS A 64 -15.58 4.57 13.17
C LYS A 64 -16.44 5.52 13.98
N THR A 65 -17.53 6.01 13.40
CA THR A 65 -18.62 6.61 14.12
C THR A 65 -19.30 5.44 14.84
N VAL A 66 -19.38 5.62 16.17
CA VAL A 66 -19.88 4.78 17.28
C VAL A 66 -19.03 3.59 17.74
#